data_AF-A0A831VVI8-F1
#
_entry.id   AF-A0A831VVI8-F1
#
_cell.length_a   1.000
_cell.length_b   1.000
_cell.length_c   1.000
_cell.angle_alpha   90.00
_cell.angle_beta   90.00
_cell.angle_gamma   90.00
#
_symmetry.space_group_name_H-M   'P 1'
#
loop_
_entity.id
_entity.type
_entity.pdbx_description
1 polymer ?
#
loop_
_entity_poly.entity_id
_entity_poly.type
_entity_poly.pdbx_seq_one_letter_code
_entity_poly.pdbx_strand_id
1 'polypeptide(L)'
;MKKLIRFEIFKRDNFTCRYCGKNPPNIILEIDHLIPKSKGGSDDINNLLTSCFDCNRGKKDIPLDVLPASVSNTIKTLKEQKKQTRIYYKYVEDMHNETEKIINELGYYFFNKFQKTKRTHDKYIFGDKWKISIKYFLKTFNKYQIIEAMNMSIDNLKRKNRCTEGNVFSYMCGILHNWKKQRCQTGS
;
A
#
# COMPACT_ATOMS: atom_id res chain seq x y z
N MET A 1 -21.68 22.72 -27.92
CA MET A 1 -21.44 21.74 -26.82
C MET A 1 -22.63 20.79 -26.75
N LYS A 2 -22.41 19.47 -26.62
CA LYS A 2 -23.50 18.48 -26.51
C LYS A 2 -24.24 18.67 -25.18
N LYS A 3 -25.58 18.54 -25.16
CA LYS A 3 -26.41 18.68 -23.95
C LYS A 3 -25.95 17.79 -22.79
N LEU A 4 -25.46 16.58 -23.08
CA LEU A 4 -24.98 15.61 -22.08
C LEU A 4 -23.76 16.13 -21.29
N ILE A 5 -22.79 16.72 -21.97
CA ILE A 5 -21.56 17.25 -21.36
C ILE A 5 -21.90 18.38 -20.37
N ARG A 6 -22.86 19.24 -20.72
CA ARG A 6 -23.32 20.33 -19.83
C ARG A 6 -23.91 19.77 -18.54
N PHE A 7 -24.74 18.73 -18.63
CA PHE A 7 -25.32 18.10 -17.46
C PHE A 7 -24.28 17.38 -16.59
N GLU A 8 -23.31 16.69 -17.20
CA GLU A 8 -22.22 16.03 -16.48
C GLU A 8 -21.38 17.03 -15.68
N ILE A 9 -21.07 18.19 -16.26
CA ILE A 9 -20.33 19.25 -15.57
C ILE A 9 -21.15 19.83 -14.41
N PHE A 10 -22.43 20.11 -14.62
CA PHE A 10 -23.31 20.58 -13.54
C PHE A 10 -23.41 19.55 -12.41
N LYS A 11 -23.54 18.25 -12.74
CA LYS A 11 -23.57 17.17 -11.76
C LYS A 11 -22.24 17.07 -10.99
N ARG A 12 -21.09 17.10 -11.68
CA ARG A 12 -19.75 17.09 -11.06
C ARG A 12 -19.58 18.24 -10.06
N ASP A 13 -20.07 19.41 -10.42
CA ASP A 13 -19.95 20.62 -9.62
C ASP A 13 -21.10 20.80 -8.62
N ASN A 14 -21.95 19.78 -8.46
CA ASN A 14 -23.08 19.74 -7.55
C ASN A 14 -24.03 20.95 -7.74
N PHE A 15 -24.30 21.32 -8.99
CA PHE A 15 -25.16 22.45 -9.38
C PHE A 15 -24.83 23.74 -8.63
N THR A 16 -23.54 23.99 -8.41
CA THR A 16 -23.04 25.12 -7.64
C THR A 16 -22.01 25.89 -8.45
N CYS A 17 -22.11 27.22 -8.45
CA CYS A 17 -21.11 28.08 -9.07
C CYS A 17 -19.74 27.86 -8.41
N ARG A 18 -18.74 27.44 -9.19
CA ARG A 18 -17.39 27.14 -8.70
C ARG A 18 -16.60 28.39 -8.30
N TYR A 19 -17.08 29.58 -8.65
CA TYR A 19 -16.46 30.84 -8.25
C TYR A 19 -17.00 31.36 -6.92
N CYS A 20 -18.31 31.50 -6.78
CA CYS A 20 -18.93 32.16 -5.63
C CYS A 20 -19.66 31.21 -4.67
N GLY A 21 -19.80 29.93 -5.01
CA GLY A 21 -20.49 28.94 -4.18
C GLY A 21 -22.02 29.06 -4.15
N LYS A 22 -22.62 30.01 -4.89
CA LYS A 22 -24.08 30.14 -4.98
C LYS A 22 -24.69 29.03 -5.85
N ASN A 23 -25.95 28.69 -5.60
CA ASN A 23 -26.73 27.70 -6.35
C ASN A 23 -28.16 28.24 -6.68
N PRO A 24 -28.88 27.64 -7.65
CA PRO A 24 -30.26 27.99 -7.96
C PRO A 24 -31.20 27.85 -6.75
N PRO A 25 -32.33 28.58 -6.69
CA PRO A 25 -32.98 29.33 -7.77
C PRO A 25 -32.50 30.78 -7.94
N ASN A 26 -31.74 31.32 -6.98
CA ASN A 26 -31.40 32.75 -6.93
C ASN A 26 -30.33 33.19 -7.95
N ILE A 27 -29.80 32.26 -8.75
CA ILE A 27 -28.79 32.52 -9.78
C ILE A 27 -29.02 31.60 -10.98
N ILE A 28 -28.60 32.05 -12.16
CA ILE A 28 -28.60 31.26 -13.39
C ILE A 28 -27.22 30.65 -13.59
N LEU A 29 -27.16 29.33 -13.80
CA LEU A 29 -25.93 28.60 -14.03
C LEU A 29 -25.62 28.42 -15.52
N GLU A 30 -24.36 28.63 -15.85
CA GLU A 30 -23.76 28.49 -17.17
C GLU A 30 -22.49 27.64 -17.09
N ILE A 31 -22.02 27.21 -18.25
CA ILE A 31 -20.71 26.58 -18.37
C ILE A 31 -19.74 27.67 -18.79
N ASP A 32 -18.65 27.80 -18.04
CA ASP A 32 -17.54 28.70 -18.34
C ASP A 32 -16.27 27.87 -18.63
N HIS A 33 -15.38 28.44 -19.44
CA HIS A 33 -14.07 27.88 -19.74
C HIS A 33 -13.04 28.42 -18.76
N LEU A 34 -12.30 27.52 -18.09
CA LEU A 34 -11.21 27.89 -17.17
C LEU A 34 -10.15 28.73 -17.90
N ILE A 35 -9.72 28.25 -19.07
CA ILE A 35 -8.95 29.00 -20.06
C ILE A 35 -9.92 29.49 -21.14
N PRO A 36 -10.10 30.81 -21.33
CA PRO A 36 -11.00 31.35 -22.35
C PRO A 36 -10.70 30.83 -23.76
N LYS A 37 -11.74 30.67 -24.59
CA LYS A 37 -11.56 30.26 -26.00
C LYS A 37 -10.67 31.22 -26.79
N SER A 38 -10.75 32.53 -26.52
CA SER A 38 -9.88 33.53 -27.14
C SER A 38 -8.40 33.35 -26.81
N LYS A 39 -8.06 32.58 -25.76
CA LYS A 39 -6.70 32.23 -25.36
C LYS A 39 -6.34 30.76 -25.63
N GLY A 40 -7.10 30.09 -26.50
CA GLY A 40 -6.82 28.71 -26.92
C GLY A 40 -7.35 27.62 -25.99
N GLY A 41 -8.28 27.93 -25.08
CA GLY A 41 -8.89 26.91 -24.21
C GLY A 41 -9.73 25.88 -24.97
N SER A 42 -9.60 24.60 -24.59
CA SER A 42 -10.33 23.49 -25.20
C SER A 42 -11.76 23.34 -24.67
N ASP A 43 -12.61 22.59 -25.38
CA ASP A 43 -13.94 22.18 -24.92
C ASP A 43 -13.89 20.87 -24.08
N ASP A 44 -12.71 20.47 -23.58
CA ASP A 44 -12.57 19.29 -22.72
C ASP A 44 -13.21 19.52 -21.36
N ILE A 45 -13.77 18.46 -20.78
CA ILE A 45 -14.44 18.53 -19.47
C ILE A 45 -13.55 19.11 -18.35
N ASN A 46 -12.24 18.98 -18.47
CA ASN A 46 -11.25 19.51 -17.53
C ASN A 46 -11.06 21.03 -17.65
N ASN A 47 -11.36 21.62 -18.82
CA ASN A 47 -11.33 23.07 -19.04
C ASN A 47 -12.72 23.72 -18.85
N LEU A 48 -13.75 22.95 -18.49
CA LEU A 48 -15.11 23.44 -18.32
C LEU A 48 -15.53 23.36 -16.86
N LEU A 49 -16.26 24.37 -16.40
CA LEU A 49 -16.80 24.43 -15.04
C LEU A 49 -18.14 25.16 -14.97
N THR A 50 -18.87 24.91 -13.90
CA THR A 50 -20.16 25.54 -13.60
C THR A 50 -19.93 26.93 -13.01
N SER A 51 -20.47 27.97 -13.65
CA SER A 51 -20.38 29.37 -13.24
C SER A 51 -21.78 30.00 -13.15
N CYS A 52 -21.99 30.99 -12.29
CA CYS A 52 -23.20 31.80 -12.37
C CYS A 52 -23.04 32.91 -13.42
N PHE A 53 -24.14 33.36 -14.00
CA PHE A 53 -24.16 34.42 -15.00
C PHE A 53 -23.32 35.65 -14.62
N ASP A 54 -23.44 36.13 -13.37
CA ASP A 54 -22.71 37.29 -12.87
C ASP A 54 -21.19 37.04 -12.82
N CYS A 55 -20.76 35.88 -12.29
CA CYS A 55 -19.34 35.53 -12.23
C CYS A 55 -18.75 35.31 -13.62
N ASN A 56 -19.50 34.67 -14.52
CA ASN A 56 -19.09 34.40 -15.89
C ASN A 56 -18.80 35.72 -16.64
N ARG A 57 -19.72 36.69 -16.53
CA ARG A 57 -19.56 38.02 -17.15
C ARG A 57 -18.52 38.89 -16.45
N GLY A 58 -18.35 38.74 -15.13
CA GLY A 58 -17.31 39.42 -14.38
C GLY A 58 -15.89 38.99 -14.80
N LYS A 59 -15.71 37.73 -15.19
CA LYS A 59 -14.43 37.16 -15.61
C LYS A 59 -13.98 37.58 -17.02
N LYS A 60 -14.90 37.71 -17.98
CA LYS A 60 -14.57 38.03 -19.40
C LYS A 60 -13.43 37.11 -19.93
N ASP A 61 -12.46 37.69 -20.64
CA ASP A 61 -11.30 36.99 -21.23
C ASP A 61 -10.10 36.88 -20.26
N ILE A 62 -10.34 37.06 -18.97
CA ILE A 62 -9.29 36.93 -17.95
C ILE A 62 -9.14 35.44 -17.63
N PRO A 63 -8.02 34.79 -18.00
CA PRO A 63 -7.73 33.44 -17.58
C PRO A 63 -7.55 33.46 -16.07
N LEU A 64 -8.12 32.47 -15.40
CA LEU A 64 -7.88 32.30 -13.98
C LEU A 64 -6.46 31.78 -13.80
N ASP A 65 -5.51 32.69 -13.65
CA ASP A 65 -4.21 32.37 -13.05
C ASP A 65 -4.31 32.22 -11.51
N VAL A 66 -5.52 31.94 -11.02
CA VAL A 66 -5.81 31.75 -9.62
C VAL A 66 -6.81 30.60 -9.52
N LEU A 67 -6.24 29.41 -9.32
CA LEU A 67 -6.92 28.34 -8.59
C LEU A 67 -7.66 28.97 -7.40
N PRO A 68 -8.97 28.73 -7.21
CA PRO A 68 -9.66 29.15 -6.00
C PRO A 68 -8.81 28.71 -4.80
N ALA A 69 -8.67 29.55 -3.77
CA ALA A 69 -7.78 29.27 -2.64
C ALA A 69 -8.03 27.88 -2.01
N SER A 70 -9.27 27.37 -2.12
CA SER A 70 -9.66 26.02 -1.74
C SER A 70 -9.00 24.91 -2.58
N VAL A 71 -8.74 25.11 -3.87
CA VAL A 71 -8.11 24.14 -4.78
C VAL A 71 -6.58 24.22 -4.70
N SER A 72 -5.98 25.41 -4.53
CA SER A 72 -4.52 25.56 -4.38
C SER A 72 -4.00 24.89 -3.10
N ASN A 73 -4.71 25.06 -1.98
CA ASN A 73 -4.41 24.35 -0.74
C ASN A 73 -4.60 22.84 -0.90
N THR A 74 -5.68 22.41 -1.55
CA THR A 74 -5.93 20.98 -1.82
C THR A 74 -4.81 20.36 -2.67
N ILE A 75 -4.32 21.03 -3.72
CA ILE A 75 -3.21 20.54 -4.56
C ILE A 75 -1.90 20.44 -3.76
N LYS A 76 -1.60 21.43 -2.90
CA LYS A 76 -0.43 21.35 -2.00
C LYS A 76 -0.55 20.17 -1.05
N THR A 77 -1.71 19.98 -0.43
CA THR A 77 -1.99 18.84 0.45
C THR A 77 -1.88 17.51 -0.29
N LEU A 78 -2.46 17.39 -1.49
CA LEU A 78 -2.40 16.18 -2.31
C LEU A 78 -0.97 15.85 -2.76
N LYS A 79 -0.17 16.86 -3.11
CA LYS A 79 1.26 16.68 -3.45
C LYS A 79 2.05 16.16 -2.24
N GLU A 80 1.81 16.75 -1.07
CA GLU A 80 2.48 16.34 0.16
C GLU A 80 2.04 14.93 0.59
N GLN A 81 0.73 14.62 0.50
CA GLN A 81 0.20 13.28 0.70
C GLN A 81 0.83 12.27 -0.27
N LYS A 82 0.96 12.59 -1.55
CA LYS A 82 1.62 11.72 -2.54
C LYS A 82 3.09 11.45 -2.17
N LYS A 83 3.80 12.47 -1.68
CA LYS A 83 5.19 12.34 -1.20
C LYS A 83 5.27 11.44 0.04
N GLN A 84 4.40 11.66 1.02
CA GLN A 84 4.31 10.83 2.23
C GLN A 84 3.98 9.37 1.88
N THR A 85 3.00 9.15 1.01
CA THR A 85 2.63 7.83 0.51
C THR A 85 3.82 7.11 -0.14
N ARG A 86 4.62 7.81 -0.95
CA ARG A 86 5.83 7.23 -1.56
C ARG A 86 6.86 6.79 -0.51
N ILE A 87 7.09 7.61 0.51
CA ILE A 87 8.03 7.30 1.60
C ILE A 87 7.54 6.08 2.39
N TYR A 88 6.24 6.04 2.71
CA TYR A 88 5.61 4.91 3.39
C TYR A 88 5.81 3.59 2.62
N TYR A 89 5.54 3.59 1.31
CA TYR A 89 5.74 2.39 0.49
C TYR A 89 7.20 1.92 0.47
N LYS A 90 8.16 2.84 0.41
CA LYS A 90 9.58 2.51 0.51
C LYS A 90 9.92 1.87 1.86
N TYR A 91 9.40 2.42 2.96
CA TYR A 91 9.60 1.84 4.29
C TYR A 91 9.03 0.42 4.39
N VAL A 92 7.82 0.19 3.85
CA VAL A 92 7.20 -1.14 3.82
C VAL A 92 8.00 -2.14 2.99
N GLU A 93 8.57 -1.70 1.87
CA GLU A 93 9.45 -2.50 1.02
C GLU A 93 10.75 -2.88 1.76
N ASP A 94 11.40 -1.91 2.41
CA ASP A 94 12.61 -2.15 3.21
C ASP A 94 12.34 -3.16 4.34
N MET A 95 11.19 -3.06 5.01
CA MET A 95 10.76 -4.03 6.03
C MET A 95 10.52 -5.44 5.47
N HIS A 96 9.93 -5.56 4.27
CA HIS A 96 9.76 -6.84 3.60
C HIS A 96 11.10 -7.47 3.23
N ASN A 97 12.02 -6.66 2.68
CA ASN A 97 13.35 -7.11 2.31
C ASN A 97 14.13 -7.64 3.52
N GLU A 98 14.03 -6.96 4.66
CA GLU A 98 14.69 -7.42 5.90
C GLU A 98 14.10 -8.74 6.42
N THR A 99 12.78 -8.89 6.32
CA THR A 99 12.11 -10.15 6.70
C THR A 99 12.55 -11.30 5.80
N GLU A 100 12.68 -11.09 4.48
CA GLU A 100 13.19 -12.11 3.55
C GLU A 100 14.65 -12.49 3.84
N LYS A 101 15.52 -11.54 4.20
CA LYS A 101 16.90 -11.84 4.61
C LYS A 101 16.93 -12.81 5.81
N ILE A 102 16.13 -12.54 6.84
CA ILE A 102 16.04 -13.41 8.02
C ILE A 102 15.55 -14.81 7.64
N ILE A 103 14.54 -14.92 6.77
CA ILE A 103 14.02 -16.21 6.30
C ILE A 103 15.11 -17.00 5.55
N ASN A 104 15.90 -16.32 4.71
CA ASN A 104 16.99 -16.93 3.97
C ASN A 104 18.12 -17.38 4.91
N GLU A 105 18.49 -16.57 5.91
CA GLU A 105 19.45 -16.95 6.96
C GLU A 105 18.99 -18.21 7.71
N LEU A 106 17.72 -18.26 8.11
CA LEU A 106 17.12 -19.42 8.78
C LEU A 106 17.11 -20.65 7.87
N GLY A 107 16.80 -20.49 6.59
CA GLY A 107 16.85 -21.55 5.59
C GLY A 107 18.26 -22.13 5.46
N TYR A 108 19.25 -21.25 5.30
CA TYR A 108 20.66 -21.63 5.21
C TYR A 108 21.12 -22.37 6.47
N TYR A 109 20.80 -21.83 7.66
CA TYR A 109 21.09 -22.47 8.93
C TYR A 109 20.49 -23.87 9.01
N PHE A 110 19.21 -23.99 8.66
CA PHE A 110 18.47 -25.24 8.72
C PHE A 110 19.07 -26.31 7.81
N PHE A 111 19.22 -26.02 6.51
CA PHE A 111 19.70 -27.00 5.55
C PHE A 111 21.16 -27.41 5.78
N ASN A 112 22.01 -26.51 6.30
CA ASN A 112 23.37 -26.86 6.69
C ASN A 112 23.46 -27.94 7.78
N LYS A 113 22.39 -28.15 8.57
CA LYS A 113 22.33 -29.24 9.55
C LYS A 113 22.09 -30.61 8.92
N PHE A 114 21.69 -30.68 7.65
CA PHE A 114 21.34 -31.92 6.94
C PHE A 114 22.28 -32.29 5.79
N GLN A 115 23.24 -31.43 5.42
CA GLN A 115 24.09 -31.71 4.26
C GLN A 115 25.10 -32.85 4.48
N LYS A 116 24.94 -33.92 3.69
CA LYS A 116 25.97 -34.93 3.37
C LYS A 116 26.24 -35.12 1.87
N THR A 117 25.60 -34.40 0.94
CA THR A 117 25.87 -34.60 -0.51
C THR A 117 25.70 -33.34 -1.35
N LYS A 118 26.72 -33.10 -2.19
CA LYS A 118 26.81 -32.10 -3.26
C LYS A 118 25.51 -31.97 -4.07
N ARG A 119 24.71 -30.94 -3.81
CA ARG A 119 23.85 -30.31 -4.81
C ARG A 119 24.00 -28.80 -4.71
N THR A 120 24.43 -28.23 -5.83
CA THR A 120 24.46 -26.83 -6.26
C THR A 120 24.03 -25.77 -5.24
N HIS A 121 24.94 -24.83 -4.98
CA HIS A 121 24.88 -23.74 -4.01
C HIS A 121 23.66 -22.79 -4.09
N ASP A 122 22.82 -22.88 -5.12
CA ASP A 122 21.73 -21.90 -5.38
C ASP A 122 20.37 -22.24 -4.73
N LYS A 123 20.24 -23.32 -3.96
CA LYS A 123 18.91 -23.83 -3.51
C LYS A 123 18.72 -23.99 -2.00
N TYR A 124 19.43 -23.23 -1.17
CA TYR A 124 19.29 -23.26 0.31
C TYR A 124 18.22 -22.32 0.85
N ILE A 125 17.05 -22.35 0.23
CA ILE A 125 15.93 -21.48 0.60
C ILE A 125 14.74 -22.37 0.91
N PHE A 126 13.99 -22.01 1.96
CA PHE A 126 12.73 -22.67 2.24
C PHE A 126 11.79 -22.58 1.02
N GLY A 127 11.13 -23.69 0.69
CA GLY A 127 10.03 -23.65 -0.28
C GLY A 127 8.87 -22.79 0.24
N ASP A 128 7.97 -22.35 -0.65
CA ASP A 128 6.93 -21.36 -0.34
C ASP A 128 6.08 -21.71 0.88
N LYS A 129 5.68 -22.98 1.01
CA LYS A 129 4.90 -23.47 2.17
C LYS A 129 5.63 -23.25 3.50
N TRP A 130 6.94 -23.54 3.52
CA TRP A 130 7.76 -23.40 4.71
C TRP A 130 8.07 -21.92 4.99
N LYS A 131 8.31 -21.10 3.95
CA LYS A 131 8.42 -19.64 4.10
C LYS A 131 7.19 -19.02 4.75
N ILE A 132 5.98 -19.41 4.33
CA ILE A 132 4.72 -18.92 4.94
C ILE A 132 4.68 -19.24 6.43
N SER A 133 5.09 -20.44 6.81
CA SER A 133 5.14 -20.86 8.22
C SER A 133 6.17 -20.06 9.03
N ILE A 134 7.39 -19.87 8.49
CA ILE A 134 8.42 -19.06 9.15
C ILE A 134 7.99 -17.60 9.27
N LYS A 135 7.39 -17.01 8.22
CA LYS A 135 6.80 -15.66 8.27
C LYS A 135 5.77 -15.53 9.38
N TYR A 136 4.91 -16.54 9.53
CA TYR A 136 3.91 -16.57 10.60
C TYR A 136 4.56 -16.55 11.99
N PHE A 137 5.64 -17.32 12.21
CA PHE A 137 6.33 -17.35 13.50
C PHE A 137 7.18 -16.10 13.77
N LEU A 138 7.78 -15.48 12.74
CA LEU A 138 8.55 -14.25 12.88
C LEU A 138 7.71 -13.05 13.38
N LYS A 139 6.38 -13.11 13.29
CA LYS A 139 5.47 -12.13 13.91
C LYS A 139 5.48 -12.17 15.45
N THR A 140 6.00 -13.24 16.04
CA THR A 140 5.94 -13.48 17.49
C THR A 140 7.29 -13.88 18.10
N PHE A 141 8.17 -14.46 17.29
CA PHE A 141 9.47 -14.99 17.72
C PHE A 141 10.59 -14.32 16.93
N ASN A 142 11.70 -14.04 17.60
CA ASN A 142 12.91 -13.60 16.90
C ASN A 142 13.62 -14.81 16.24
N LYS A 143 14.60 -14.53 15.37
CA LYS A 143 15.31 -15.58 14.62
C LYS A 143 16.00 -16.61 15.53
N TYR A 144 16.52 -16.19 16.68
CA TYR A 144 17.24 -17.07 17.61
C TYR A 144 16.31 -18.07 18.29
N GLN A 145 15.09 -17.67 18.64
CA GLN A 145 14.06 -18.56 19.18
C GLN A 145 13.62 -19.62 18.17
N ILE A 146 13.52 -19.24 16.90
CA ILE A 146 13.21 -20.20 15.82
C ILE A 146 14.37 -21.20 15.67
N ILE A 147 15.62 -20.73 15.70
CA ILE A 147 16.82 -21.59 15.69
C ILE A 147 16.84 -22.55 16.88
N GLU A 148 16.48 -22.08 18.07
CA GLU A 148 16.39 -22.91 19.26
C GLU A 148 15.38 -24.06 19.08
N ALA A 149 14.16 -23.73 18.62
CA ALA A 149 13.16 -24.74 18.30
C ALA A 149 13.63 -25.74 17.23
N MET A 150 14.39 -25.28 16.22
CA MET A 150 15.01 -26.16 15.22
C MET A 150 15.98 -27.14 15.88
N ASN A 151 16.89 -26.66 16.73
CA ASN A 151 17.87 -27.51 17.41
C ASN A 151 17.22 -28.55 18.33
N MET A 152 16.22 -28.13 19.12
CA MET A 152 15.44 -29.06 19.95
C MET A 152 14.77 -30.15 19.12
N SER A 153 14.25 -29.79 17.95
CA SER A 153 13.62 -30.73 17.01
C SER A 153 14.63 -31.73 16.45
N ILE A 154 15.80 -31.25 16.02
CA ILE A 154 16.89 -32.07 15.51
C ILE A 154 17.34 -33.06 16.58
N ASP A 155 17.62 -32.60 17.80
CA ASP A 155 18.13 -33.45 18.88
C ASP A 155 17.11 -34.51 19.31
N ASN A 156 15.82 -34.17 19.32
CA ASN A 156 14.77 -35.14 19.63
C ASN A 156 14.65 -36.22 18.55
N LEU A 157 14.65 -35.81 17.27
CA LEU A 157 14.44 -36.72 16.15
C LEU A 157 15.67 -37.55 15.81
N LYS A 158 16.88 -37.04 16.08
CA LYS A 158 18.13 -37.84 16.01
C LYS A 158 18.09 -39.01 16.98
N ARG A 159 17.72 -38.77 18.25
CA ARG A 159 17.58 -39.84 19.27
C ARG A 159 16.57 -40.91 18.87
N LYS A 160 15.55 -40.54 18.09
CA LYS A 160 14.49 -41.44 17.61
C LYS A 160 14.77 -42.05 16.23
N ASN A 161 15.94 -41.80 15.64
CA ASN A 161 16.31 -42.21 14.28
C ASN A 161 15.28 -41.80 13.19
N ARG A 162 14.67 -40.61 13.32
CA ARG A 162 13.66 -40.06 12.39
C ARG A 162 14.01 -38.64 11.89
N CYS A 163 15.29 -38.29 11.90
CA CYS A 163 15.79 -36.94 11.62
C CYS A 163 15.84 -36.63 10.11
N THR A 164 14.68 -36.41 9.51
CA THR A 164 14.55 -35.87 8.13
C THR A 164 14.19 -34.38 8.18
N GLU A 165 14.48 -33.64 7.11
CA GLU A 165 14.15 -32.21 6.99
C GLU A 165 12.66 -31.96 7.27
N GLY A 166 11.76 -32.73 6.65
CA GLY A 166 10.32 -32.57 6.82
C GLY A 166 9.83 -32.87 8.24
N ASN A 167 10.38 -33.90 8.90
CA ASN A 167 10.02 -34.23 10.28
C ASN A 167 10.50 -33.13 11.24
N VAL A 168 11.71 -32.63 11.04
CA VAL A 168 12.30 -31.59 11.89
C VAL A 168 11.52 -30.29 11.72
N PHE A 169 11.20 -29.90 10.49
CA PHE A 169 10.40 -28.71 10.23
C PHE A 169 9.01 -28.81 10.90
N SER A 170 8.34 -29.96 10.75
CA SER A 170 7.01 -30.18 11.35
C SER A 170 7.04 -30.16 12.87
N TYR A 171 8.06 -30.79 13.48
CA TYR A 171 8.23 -30.80 14.93
C TYR A 171 8.55 -29.39 15.48
N MET A 172 9.41 -28.65 14.78
CA MET A 172 9.75 -27.26 15.10
C MET A 172 8.49 -26.38 15.10
N CYS A 173 7.64 -26.48 14.07
CA CYS A 173 6.36 -25.78 14.04
C CYS A 173 5.50 -26.13 15.26
N GLY A 174 5.45 -27.41 15.66
CA GLY A 174 4.76 -27.86 16.86
C GLY A 174 5.26 -27.20 18.14
N ILE A 175 6.59 -27.13 18.33
CA ILE A 175 7.22 -26.43 19.47
C ILE A 175 6.80 -24.96 19.49
N LEU A 176 6.95 -24.25 18.37
CA LEU A 176 6.67 -22.82 18.27
C LEU A 176 5.19 -22.50 18.50
N HIS A 177 4.27 -23.36 18.01
CA HIS A 177 2.85 -23.24 18.32
C HIS A 177 2.57 -23.40 19.82
N ASN A 178 3.23 -24.34 20.50
CA ASN A 178 3.07 -24.53 21.94
C ASN A 178 3.59 -23.31 22.72
N TRP A 179 4.80 -22.83 22.40
CA TRP A 179 5.36 -21.62 23.01
C TRP A 179 4.45 -20.41 22.83
N LYS A 180 3.82 -20.27 21.65
CA LYS A 180 2.89 -19.18 21.38
C LYS A 180 1.64 -19.28 22.27
N LYS A 181 1.09 -20.49 22.45
CA LYS A 181 -0.06 -20.73 23.35
C LYS A 181 0.28 -20.37 24.80
N GLN A 182 1.45 -20.78 25.29
CA GLN A 182 1.90 -20.49 26.65
C GLN A 182 2.05 -18.98 26.88
N ARG A 183 2.63 -18.24 25.92
CA ARG A 183 2.75 -16.77 26.02
C ARG A 183 1.40 -16.04 26.09
N CYS A 184 0.38 -16.55 25.41
CA CYS A 184 -0.97 -15.99 25.50
C CYS A 184 -1.64 -16.24 26.86
N GLN A 185 -1.25 -17.30 27.57
CA GLN A 185 -1.81 -17.65 28.89
C GLN A 185 -1.15 -16.89 30.04
N THR A 186 0.09 -16.43 29.86
CA THR A 186 0.85 -15.68 30.88
C THR A 186 0.74 -14.16 30.74
N GLY A 187 -0.03 -13.66 29.76
CA GLY A 187 -0.20 -12.24 29.46
C GLY A 187 -1.54 -11.65 29.93
N SER A 188 -2.17 -12.25 30.96
CA SER A 188 -3.36 -11.75 31.66
C SER A 188 -2.99 -11.27 33.06
#